data_AF-A0A0F6IHW8-F1
#
_entry.id   AF-A0A0F6IHW8-F1
#
_cell.length_a   1.000
_cell.length_b   1.000
_cell.length_c   1.000
_cell.angle_alpha   90.00
_cell.angle_beta   90.00
_cell.angle_gamma   90.00
#
_symmetry.space_group_name_H-M   'P 1'
#
loop_
_entity.id
_entity.type
_entity.pdbx_description
1 polymer ?
#
loop_
_entity_poly.entity_id
_entity_poly.type
_entity_poly.pdbx_seq_one_letter_code
_entity_poly.pdbx_strand_id
1 'polypeptide(L)' 'YGSDTVGKFVYSLNFPENSLITLIYRGDKHIVPTGKTKLEEGDVLLILTPKGSEDKIREILSKVDSSLP' A
#
# COMPACT_ATOMS: atom_id res chain seq x y z
N TYR A 1 14.08 -0.44 4.39
CA TYR A 1 13.54 -0.84 3.07
C TYR A 1 12.33 -1.77 3.13
N GLY A 2 11.89 -2.26 4.29
CA GLY A 2 10.56 -2.91 4.43
C GLY A 2 9.51 -1.95 4.98
N SER A 3 8.34 -1.88 4.34
CA SER A 3 7.12 -1.30 4.93
C SER A 3 6.41 -2.36 5.79
N ASP A 4 5.70 -1.97 6.85
CA ASP A 4 4.89 -2.88 7.69
C ASP A 4 3.71 -3.52 6.92
N THR A 5 3.49 -3.11 5.67
CA THR A 5 2.50 -3.70 4.78
C THR A 5 3.05 -4.85 3.94
N VAL A 6 4.36 -5.08 3.92
CA VAL A 6 4.95 -6.23 3.22
C VAL A 6 4.39 -7.53 3.80
N GLY A 7 3.89 -8.39 2.93
CA GLY A 7 3.25 -9.65 3.29
C GLY A 7 1.78 -9.54 3.69
N LYS A 8 1.20 -8.33 3.78
CA LYS A 8 -0.24 -8.14 3.99
C LYS A 8 -1.01 -8.24 2.67
N PHE A 9 -2.28 -8.63 2.78
CA PHE A 9 -3.21 -8.60 1.64
C PHE A 9 -3.81 -7.20 1.48
N VAL A 10 -4.10 -6.79 0.24
CA VAL A 10 -4.73 -5.49 -0.05
C VAL A 10 -6.01 -5.28 0.77
N TYR A 11 -6.86 -6.29 0.93
CA TYR A 11 -8.11 -6.16 1.72
C TYR A 11 -7.87 -5.85 3.20
N SER A 12 -6.69 -6.15 3.73
CA SER A 12 -6.36 -5.95 5.15
C SER A 12 -5.79 -4.57 5.43
N LEU A 13 -5.60 -3.75 4.39
CA LEU A 13 -5.14 -2.37 4.52
C LEU A 13 -6.36 -1.50 4.80
N ASN A 14 -6.35 -0.79 5.92
CA ASN A 14 -7.42 0.12 6.33
C ASN A 14 -7.36 1.45 5.57
N PHE A 15 -7.41 1.38 4.23
CA PHE A 15 -7.35 2.55 3.37
C PHE A 15 -8.55 3.47 3.61
N PRO A 16 -8.39 4.80 3.42
CA PRO A 16 -9.50 5.73 3.47
C PRO A 16 -10.60 5.34 2.49
N GLU A 17 -11.85 5.67 2.83
CA GLU A 17 -12.97 5.47 1.91
C GLU A 17 -12.70 6.15 0.56
N ASN A 18 -13.22 5.55 -0.50
CA ASN A 18 -13.04 5.99 -1.88
C ASN A 18 -11.56 6.03 -2.35
N SER A 19 -10.67 5.30 -1.67
CA SER A 19 -9.30 5.08 -2.13
C SER A 19 -9.15 3.70 -2.77
N LEU A 20 -8.44 3.63 -3.89
CA LEU A 20 -8.28 2.41 -4.68
C LEU A 20 -6.85 2.27 -5.18
N ILE A 21 -6.21 1.14 -4.88
CA ILE A 21 -4.98 0.73 -5.57
C ILE A 21 -5.39 0.25 -6.96
N THR A 22 -4.95 0.93 -8.00
CA THR A 22 -5.31 0.61 -9.39
C THR A 22 -4.27 -0.26 -10.08
N LEU A 23 -3.01 -0.15 -9.66
CA LEU A 23 -1.90 -0.89 -10.26
C LEU A 23 -0.76 -1.07 -9.26
N ILE A 24 -0.08 -2.21 -9.36
CA ILE A 24 1.17 -2.49 -8.67
C ILE A 24 2.27 -2.72 -9.72
N TYR A 25 3.35 -1.96 -9.61
CA TYR A 25 4.59 -2.21 -10.34
C TYR A 25 5.51 -3.05 -9.45
N ARG A 26 5.91 -4.23 -9.95
CA ARG A 26 6.78 -5.17 -9.24
C ARG A 26 7.90 -5.64 -10.15
N GLY A 27 9.07 -5.01 -10.01
CA GLY A 27 10.12 -5.11 -11.02
C GLY A 27 9.58 -4.68 -12.38
N ASP A 28 9.67 -5.57 -13.37
CA ASP A 28 9.18 -5.31 -14.74
C ASP A 28 7.70 -5.68 -14.96
N LYS A 29 6.98 -6.09 -13.90
CA LYS A 29 5.58 -6.54 -14.01
C LYS A 29 4.59 -5.46 -13.60
N HIS A 30 3.45 -5.46 -14.29
CA HIS A 30 2.28 -4.64 -13.98
C HIS A 30 1.15 -5.56 -13.51
N ILE A 31 0.67 -5.35 -12.29
CA ILE A 31 -0.34 -6.22 -11.65
C ILE A 31 -1.57 -5.37 -11.33
N VAL A 32 -2.74 -5.77 -11.86
CA VAL A 32 -4.03 -5.23 -11.41
C VAL A 32 -4.37 -5.91 -10.08
N PRO A 33 -4.46 -5.17 -8.97
CA PRO A 33 -4.67 -5.77 -7.66
C PRO A 33 -6.10 -6.25 -7.48
N THR A 34 -6.24 -7.27 -6.65
CA THR A 34 -7.50 -7.71 -6.05
C THR A 34 -7.37 -7.61 -4.54
N GLY A 35 -8.45 -7.76 -3.78
CA GLY A 35 -8.35 -7.84 -2.33
C GLY A 35 -7.33 -8.88 -1.86
N LYS A 36 -7.22 -10.02 -2.56
CA LYS A 36 -6.31 -11.13 -2.26
C LYS A 36 -4.88 -10.93 -2.75
N THR A 37 -4.59 -9.82 -3.44
CA THR A 37 -3.22 -9.52 -3.85
C THR A 37 -2.38 -9.27 -2.60
N LYS A 38 -1.26 -9.99 -2.49
CA LYS A 38 -0.31 -9.85 -1.39
C LYS A 38 0.76 -8.84 -1.79
N LEU A 39 1.00 -7.86 -0.92
CA LEU A 39 2.06 -6.87 -1.12
C LEU A 39 3.42 -7.49 -0.84
N GLU A 40 4.39 -7.14 -1.67
CA GLU A 40 5.77 -7.62 -1.61
C GLU A 40 6.74 -6.45 -1.48
N GLU A 41 7.94 -6.73 -0.98
CA GLU A 41 9.00 -5.72 -0.91
C GLU A 41 9.34 -5.23 -2.32
N GLY A 42 9.50 -3.92 -2.47
CA GLY A 42 9.76 -3.28 -3.76
C GLY A 42 8.52 -2.97 -4.60
N ASP A 43 7.31 -3.30 -4.12
CA ASP A 43 6.07 -2.88 -4.78
C ASP A 43 5.95 -1.34 -4.82
N VAL A 44 5.66 -0.81 -6.02
CA VAL A 44 5.25 0.59 -6.19
C VAL A 44 3.77 0.62 -6.55
N LEU A 45 2.98 1.33 -5.75
CA LEU A 45 1.52 1.35 -5.85
C LEU A 45 1.05 2.63 -6.54
N LEU A 46 0.22 2.47 -7.58
CA LEU A 46 -0.59 3.57 -8.12
C LEU A 46 -1.94 3.58 -7.39
N ILE A 47 -2.25 4.70 -6.76
CA ILE A 47 -3.44 4.83 -5.89
C ILE A 47 -4.25 6.04 -6.36
N LEU A 48 -5.54 5.82 -6.58
CA LEU A 48 -6.53 6.89 -6.70
C LEU A 48 -7.13 7.14 -5.32
N THR A 49 -7.19 8.39 -4.90
CA THR A 49 -7.70 8.76 -3.58
C THR A 49 -8.30 10.17 -3.60
N PRO A 50 -9.29 10.47 -2.74
CA PRO A 50 -9.79 11.83 -2.59
C PRO A 50 -8.70 12.76 -2.07
N LYS A 51 -8.77 14.03 -2.47
CA LYS A 51 -7.88 15.08 -1.97
C LYS A 51 -7.97 15.16 -0.44
N GLY A 52 -6.82 15.18 0.24
CA GLY A 52 -6.71 15.24 1.70
C GLY A 52 -6.57 13.87 2.39
N SER A 53 -6.63 12.77 1.64
CA SER A 53 -6.45 11.41 2.18
C SER A 53 -5.02 10.86 1.99
N GLU A 54 -4.15 11.62 1.32
CA GLU A 54 -2.81 11.21 0.94
C GLU A 54 -1.93 10.93 2.17
N ASP A 55 -2.03 11.75 3.21
CA ASP A 55 -1.22 11.60 4.43
C ASP A 55 -1.55 10.30 5.17
N LYS A 56 -2.84 9.96 5.27
CA LYS A 56 -3.29 8.70 5.87
C LYS A 56 -2.84 7.48 5.08
N ILE A 57 -2.86 7.56 3.74
CA ILE A 57 -2.33 6.50 2.89
C ILE A 57 -0.82 6.36 3.09
N ARG A 58 -0.09 7.47 3.17
CA ARG A 58 1.35 7.47 3.47
C ARG A 58 1.61 6.84 4.82
N GLU A 59 0.84 7.16 5.84
CA GLU A 59 0.94 6.55 7.17
C GLU A 59 0.77 5.03 7.11
N ILE A 60 -0.30 4.55 6.47
CA ILE A 60 -0.58 3.11 6.32
C ILE A 60 0.56 2.37 5.59
N LEU A 61 1.15 3.01 4.59
CA LEU A 61 2.23 2.43 3.77
C LEU A 61 3.63 2.68 4.34
N SER A 62 3.77 3.62 5.27
CA SER A 62 5.03 3.91 5.94
C SER A 62 5.25 2.95 7.12
N LYS A 63 6.52 2.72 7.46
CA LYS A 63 6.85 2.13 8.76
C LYS A 63 6.38 3.09 9.85
N VAL A 64 5.47 2.67 10.71
CA VAL A 64 5.52 3.13 12.11
C VAL A 64 6.36 2.09 12.82
N ASP A 65 7.69 2.25 12.70
CA ASP A 65 8.63 1.51 13.52
C ASP A 65 8.50 2.05 14.96
N SER A 66 7.52 1.54 15.70
CA SER A 66 7.33 1.85 17.14
C SER A 66 8.39 1.20 18.03
N SER A 67 9.52 0.77 17.45
CA SER A 67 10.59 0.05 18.14
C SER A 67 11.99 0.67 18.00
N LEU A 68 12.12 1.89 17.44
CA LEU A 68 13.38 2.63 17.48
C LEU A 68 13.24 3.90 18.33
N PRO A 69 14.13 4.10 19.33
CA PRO A 69 14.08 5.22 20.27
C PRO A 69 14.34 6.58 19.63
#